data_AF-A0A938CYN5-F1
#
_entry.id   AF-A0A938CYN5-F1
#
_cell.length_a   1.000
_cell.length_b   1.000
_cell.length_c   1.000
_cell.angle_alpha   90.00
_cell.angle_beta   90.00
_cell.angle_gamma   90.00
#
_symmetry.space_group_name_H-M   'P 1'
#
loop_
_entity.id
_entity.type
_entity.pdbx_description
1 polymer ?
#
loop_
_entity_poly.entity_id
_entity_poly.type
_entity_poly.pdbx_seq_one_letter_code
_entity_poly.pdbx_strand_id
1 'polypeptide(L)' 'MRTHALDEPVIVNCMGYGAGLIWDDPQLVPVRGQIAWLLPQLEARYALWHDNFQAISRRDGLAVQYLGPNDDCGIGNARE' A
#
# COMPACT_ATOMS: atom_id res chain seq x y z
N MET A 1 -5.89 -10.21 -19.73
CA MET A 1 -5.58 -9.58 -21.05
C MET A 1 -4.56 -10.45 -21.77
N ARG A 2 -4.76 -10.76 -23.06
CA ARG A 2 -3.78 -11.52 -23.86
C ARG A 2 -2.92 -10.53 -24.65
N THR A 3 -1.62 -10.46 -24.35
CA THR A 3 -0.68 -9.51 -24.96
C THR A 3 -0.50 -9.69 -26.46
N HIS A 4 -0.74 -10.89 -26.98
CA HIS A 4 -0.61 -11.21 -28.41
C HIS A 4 -1.64 -10.52 -29.32
N ALA A 5 -2.58 -9.74 -28.77
CA ALA A 5 -3.55 -8.95 -29.53
C ALA A 5 -3.13 -7.47 -29.71
N LEU A 6 -1.93 -7.09 -29.26
CA LEU A 6 -1.40 -5.73 -29.34
C LEU A 6 -0.22 -5.66 -30.31
N ASP A 7 -0.08 -4.52 -30.98
CA ASP A 7 1.00 -4.29 -31.95
C ASP A 7 2.34 -3.96 -31.26
N GLU A 8 2.30 -3.55 -29.98
CA GLU A 8 3.49 -3.23 -29.20
C GLU A 8 4.29 -4.48 -28.81
N PRO A 9 5.62 -4.51 -29.06
CA PRO A 9 6.44 -5.70 -28.82
C PRO A 9 6.71 -5.98 -27.33
N VAL A 10 6.54 -4.98 -26.46
CA VAL A 10 6.73 -5.08 -25.01
C VAL A 10 5.68 -4.22 -24.31
N ILE A 11 5.06 -4.79 -23.28
CA ILE A 11 4.12 -4.09 -22.38
C ILE A 11 4.68 -4.11 -20.96
N VAL A 12 4.71 -2.95 -20.30
CA VAL A 12 5.07 -2.83 -18.88
C VAL A 12 3.80 -2.51 -18.09
N ASN A 13 3.33 -3.48 -17.30
CA ASN A 13 2.15 -3.29 -16.46
C ASN A 13 2.53 -2.59 -15.14
N CYS A 14 2.06 -1.35 -14.96
CA CYS A 14 2.28 -0.52 -13.76
C CYS A 14 0.96 -0.14 -13.06
N MET A 15 -0.12 -0.91 -13.24
CA MET A 15 -1.47 -0.49 -12.79
C MET A 15 -1.77 -0.75 -11.31
N GLY A 16 -0.82 -1.29 -10.54
CA GLY A 16 -1.03 -1.65 -9.13
C GLY A 16 -2.22 -2.58 -8.97
N TYR A 17 -3.14 -2.25 -8.05
CA TYR A 17 -4.34 -3.07 -7.78
C TYR A 17 -5.23 -3.31 -9.02
N GLY A 18 -5.23 -2.39 -10.00
CA GLY A 18 -5.99 -2.56 -11.25
C GLY A 18 -5.48 -3.71 -12.14
N ALA A 19 -4.27 -4.22 -11.87
CA ALA A 19 -3.72 -5.35 -12.61
C ALA A 19 -4.56 -6.63 -12.42
N GLY A 20 -5.13 -6.85 -11.24
CA GLY A 20 -5.96 -8.04 -10.94
C GLY A 20 -7.13 -8.18 -11.91
N LEU A 21 -7.82 -7.08 -12.21
CA LEU A 21 -8.96 -7.07 -13.13
C LEU A 21 -8.54 -7.24 -14.60
N ILE A 22 -7.53 -6.49 -15.04
CA ILE A 22 -7.17 -6.43 -16.47
C ILE A 22 -6.39 -7.68 -16.89
N TRP A 23 -5.59 -8.24 -15.98
CA TRP A 23 -4.75 -9.41 -16.24
C TRP A 23 -5.33 -10.72 -15.74
N ASP A 24 -6.48 -10.68 -15.06
CA ASP A 24 -7.13 -11.85 -14.45
C ASP A 24 -6.18 -12.54 -13.46
N ASP A 25 -5.57 -11.74 -12.57
CA ASP A 25 -4.66 -12.21 -11.52
C ASP A 25 -5.42 -12.33 -10.19
N PRO A 26 -5.85 -13.55 -9.79
CA PRO A 26 -6.61 -13.77 -8.57
C PRO A 26 -5.75 -13.73 -7.31
N GLN A 27 -4.42 -13.70 -7.43
CA GLN A 27 -3.52 -13.64 -6.27
C GLN A 27 -3.40 -12.21 -5.72
N LEU A 28 -3.86 -11.22 -6.47
CA LEU A 28 -3.83 -9.81 -6.07
C LEU A 28 -5.06 -9.44 -5.23
N VAL A 29 -4.90 -9.46 -3.91
CA VAL A 29 -5.97 -9.10 -2.96
C VAL A 29 -5.71 -7.69 -2.39
N PRO A 30 -6.71 -6.80 -2.36
CA PRO A 30 -6.54 -5.49 -1.77
C PRO A 30 -6.51 -5.60 -0.25
N VAL A 31 -5.61 -4.86 0.37
CA VAL A 31 -5.56 -4.67 1.83
C VAL A 31 -5.91 -3.23 2.10
N ARG A 32 -6.91 -3.00 2.95
CA ARG A 32 -7.29 -1.63 3.32
C ARG A 32 -6.14 -1.03 4.14
N GLY A 33 -6.00 0.30 4.10
CA GLY A 33 -5.08 1.00 4.98
C GLY A 33 -5.68 2.33 5.36
N GLN A 34 -5.61 2.69 6.64
CA GLN A 34 -6.03 4.00 7.13
C GLN A 34 -4.81 4.79 7.63
N ILE A 35 -4.67 6.03 7.14
CA ILE A 35 -3.61 6.95 7.52
C ILE A 35 -4.23 8.29 7.89
N ALA A 36 -3.72 8.93 8.94
CA ALA A 36 -4.01 10.33 9.22
C ALA A 36 -2.77 11.19 8.95
N TRP A 37 -3.01 12.44 8.56
CA TRP A 37 -1.98 13.42 8.26
C TRP A 37 -2.01 14.56 9.26
N LEU A 38 -0.87 14.81 9.90
CA LEU A 38 -0.66 15.94 10.79
C LEU A 38 0.27 16.96 10.12
N LEU A 39 0.28 18.18 10.66
CA LEU A 39 1.20 19.24 10.20
C LEU A 39 2.67 18.80 10.30
N PRO A 40 3.55 19.27 9.40
CA PRO A 40 4.97 18.93 9.44
C PRO A 40 5.62 19.23 10.80
N GLN A 41 6.43 18.30 11.30
CA GLN A 41 7.27 18.47 12.50
C GLN A 41 8.74 18.55 12.03
N LEU A 42 9.26 19.77 11.82
CA LEU A 42 10.55 19.98 11.14
C LEU A 42 11.75 19.46 11.95
N GLU A 43 11.58 19.32 13.25
CA GLU A 43 12.57 18.78 14.19
C GLU A 43 12.63 17.25 14.12
N ALA A 44 11.56 16.58 13.68
CA ALA A 44 11.48 15.13 13.61
C ALA A 44 12.12 14.63 12.30
N ARG A 45 13.34 14.09 12.39
CA ARG A 45 14.14 13.66 11.22
C ARG A 45 14.18 12.14 11.03
N TYR A 46 13.35 11.42 11.76
CA TYR A 46 13.29 9.96 11.74
C TYR A 46 11.83 9.50 11.81
N ALA A 47 11.58 8.28 11.33
CA ALA A 47 10.32 7.60 11.57
C ALA A 47 10.37 6.89 12.91
N LEU A 48 9.23 6.81 13.59
CA LEU A 48 9.06 6.05 14.82
C LEU A 48 8.12 4.87 14.55
N TRP A 49 8.48 3.72 15.10
CA TRP A 49 7.62 2.54 15.19
C TRP A 49 7.57 2.08 16.63
N HIS A 50 6.38 1.94 17.19
CA HIS A 50 6.19 1.44 18.55
C HIS A 50 4.78 0.86 18.70
N ASP A 51 4.66 -0.34 19.28
CA ASP A 51 3.39 -0.99 19.60
C ASP A 51 2.34 -0.95 18.47
N ASN A 52 2.75 -1.40 17.29
CA ASN A 52 1.94 -1.40 16.06
C ASN A 52 1.49 -0.01 15.58
N PHE A 53 2.12 1.06 16.04
CA PHE A 53 1.90 2.41 15.55
C PHE A 53 3.15 2.90 14.83
N GLN A 54 2.95 3.49 13.65
CA GLN A 54 4.01 4.18 12.92
C GLN A 54 3.72 5.67 12.80
N ALA A 55 4.79 6.46 12.90
CA ALA A 55 4.81 7.88 12.60
C ALA A 55 5.98 8.16 11.64
N ILE A 56 5.67 8.58 10.42
CA ILE A 56 6.67 8.84 9.39
C ILE A 56 6.75 10.35 9.16
N SER A 57 7.85 10.94 9.63
CA SER A 57 8.14 12.35 9.39
C SER A 57 8.49 12.59 7.92
N ARG A 58 7.79 13.52 7.30
CA ARG A 58 8.04 13.98 5.94
C ARG A 58 8.15 15.50 5.92
N ARG A 59 8.70 16.02 4.83
CA ARG A 59 8.81 17.48 4.62
C ARG A 59 7.44 18.15 4.49
N ASP A 60 6.44 17.42 4.02
CA ASP A 60 5.09 17.86 3.73
C ASP A 60 4.05 17.48 4.81
N GLY A 61 4.48 16.78 5.87
CA GLY A 61 3.58 16.40 6.97
C GLY A 61 4.14 15.28 7.81
N LEU A 62 3.37 14.89 8.82
CA LEU A 62 3.61 13.69 9.61
C LEU A 62 2.50 12.68 9.31
N ALA A 63 2.85 11.58 8.66
CA ALA A 63 1.92 10.49 8.41
C ALA A 63 1.87 9.58 9.64
N VAL A 64 0.68 9.32 10.17
CA VAL A 64 0.48 8.41 11.30
C VAL A 64 -0.47 7.29 10.92
N GLN A 65 -0.14 6.08 11.35
CA GLN A 65 -0.90 4.89 10.98
C GLN A 65 -0.78 3.83 12.08
N TYR A 66 -1.91 3.18 12.38
CA TYR A 66 -1.92 1.93 13.11
C TYR A 66 -1.72 0.76 12.12
N LEU A 67 -0.85 -0.16 12.48
CA LEU A 67 -0.40 -1.32 11.70
C LEU A 67 -0.58 -2.63 12.47
N GLY A 68 -1.49 -2.64 13.45
CA GLY A 68 -1.75 -3.85 14.23
C GLY A 68 -2.59 -4.87 13.47
N PRO A 69 -2.98 -5.96 14.15
CA PRO A 69 -3.71 -7.07 13.55
C PRO A 69 -5.20 -6.72 13.34
N ASN A 70 -5.48 -5.76 12.46
CA ASN A 70 -6.82 -5.38 12.02
C ASN A 70 -7.00 -5.70 10.53
N ASP A 71 -8.15 -5.34 9.96
CA ASP A 71 -8.46 -5.57 8.53
C ASP A 71 -7.48 -4.87 7.54
N ASP A 72 -6.51 -4.11 8.06
CA ASP A 72 -5.48 -3.39 7.30
C ASP A 72 -4.10 -4.09 7.28
N CYS A 73 -3.92 -5.22 7.97
CA CYS A 73 -2.74 -6.07 7.83
C CYS A 73 -3.00 -7.13 6.73
N GLY A 74 -2.04 -7.33 5.82
CA GLY A 74 -2.24 -8.08 4.57
C GLY A 74 -2.52 -9.59 4.68
N ILE A 75 -2.45 -10.29 3.53
CA ILE A 75 -2.92 -11.68 3.42
C ILE A 75 -2.09 -12.67 4.25
N GLY A 76 -2.83 -13.43 5.06
CA GLY A 76 -2.40 -14.38 6.10
C GLY A 76 -3.35 -14.21 7.28
N ASN A 77 -4.51 -14.86 7.20
CA ASN A 77 -5.78 -14.50 7.86
C ASN A 77 -5.76 -14.27 9.40
N ALA A 78 -6.73 -13.49 9.91
CA ALA A 78 -7.17 -13.51 11.32
C ALA A 78 -8.38 -14.45 11.60
N ARG A 79 -8.85 -15.17 10.58
CA ARG A 79 -10.04 -16.06 10.53
C ARG A 79 -9.79 -17.34 9.70
N GLU A 80 -8.55 -17.78 9.55
CA GLU A 80 -8.16 -19.17 9.23
C GLU A 80 -7.56 -19.74 10.51
#